data_AF-A0A436AEC2-F1
#
_entry.id   AF-A0A436AEC2-F1
#
_cell.length_a   1.000
_cell.length_b   1.000
_cell.length_c   1.000
_cell.angle_alpha   90.00
_cell.angle_beta   90.00
_cell.angle_gamma   90.00
#
_symmetry.space_group_name_H-M   'P 1'
#
loop_
_entity.id
_entity.type
_entity.pdbx_description
1 polymer ?
#
loop_
_entity_poly.entity_id
_entity_poly.type
_entity_poly.pdbx_seq_one_letter_code
_entity_poly.pdbx_strand_id
1 'polypeptide(L)'
;MVAHKGKQRQHFQHAQDNDGWTCTSSGETALHKFAKKTLAGALRLRLPGLKESDGRNSLDVVHEGDFVFDSAVLEKRQGEIVPDVVCRRGDRILYVEFLVAHACGPEKLTSLRAMNVGAIEIDLSGYRDMPLDMLAEQIHSEAPRIWLHNPKISAAQLKLADMERKRVERIDAEARKLLAAAAEIASGDREIGPWEEGAVAHGLKSVVAADGVAIGFLVREQEWKSFVALQFGLAANGFTRKDAFAAVKAEGWIDKRFGFVGEDVADSMRRVTGRGVRVPWEAIGDFLTATEKAGMIVAISRHGKFAGGKRLFDTVLRARELKERPQKRTDKLRDVVTQIIGLVRETFRDGFDFDAWFLLPGPRDIVPAKALLADEDEWLEYLGKFIRLRGEMYRRPPLVTDGLGLPVLEEARARQEAHCLAEERRANEVNEKSEREAEGRVVNLRKSVEQAMGQNASVWMEAAQDTLGGLSPGAMARRSQDDLWKAADALDRWKEDVREEGKREFQCEKAIRSLRAAARANFKRDDLADLWMRQPHRKLGDVRPEDHCIDDQTLRACLELLPGKPRR
;
A
#
# COMPACT_ATOMS: atom_id res chain seq x y z
N MET A 1 88.13 67.28 -35.44
CA MET A 1 87.65 68.50 -34.78
C MET A 1 88.64 69.62 -34.98
N VAL A 2 88.15 70.82 -35.27
CA VAL A 2 88.93 72.07 -35.18
C VAL A 2 88.48 72.78 -33.90
N ALA A 3 89.41 73.23 -33.06
CA ALA A 3 89.12 73.80 -31.75
C ALA A 3 88.96 75.33 -31.81
N HIS A 4 87.83 75.84 -31.32
CA HIS A 4 87.63 77.27 -31.05
C HIS A 4 87.58 77.53 -29.53
N LYS A 5 88.22 78.62 -29.09
CA LYS A 5 88.41 78.98 -27.67
C LYS A 5 87.38 80.06 -27.25
N GLY A 6 86.40 79.69 -26.43
CA GLY A 6 85.43 80.58 -25.78
C GLY A 6 85.17 80.14 -24.33
N LYS A 7 84.86 81.08 -23.41
CA LYS A 7 84.87 80.90 -21.96
C LYS A 7 83.78 79.92 -21.47
N GLN A 8 84.24 78.80 -20.89
CA GLN A 8 83.53 77.65 -20.27
C GLN A 8 83.12 76.48 -21.22
N ARG A 9 84.01 75.46 -21.19
CA ARG A 9 83.92 74.04 -21.64
C ARG A 9 83.70 73.74 -23.14
N GLN A 10 84.53 72.83 -23.64
CA GLN A 10 84.62 72.39 -25.03
C GLN A 10 83.60 71.27 -25.31
N HIS A 11 82.76 71.47 -26.33
CA HIS A 11 81.94 70.43 -26.94
C HIS A 11 82.42 70.15 -28.36
N PHE A 12 82.22 68.91 -28.78
CA PHE A 12 82.71 68.33 -30.01
C PHE A 12 81.49 67.79 -30.77
N GLN A 13 81.08 68.48 -31.84
CA GLN A 13 79.90 68.19 -32.65
C GLN A 13 80.33 67.83 -34.08
N HIS A 14 79.74 66.78 -34.66
CA HIS A 14 79.99 66.40 -36.05
C HIS A 14 79.07 67.18 -36.99
N ALA A 15 79.67 67.81 -38.00
CA ALA A 15 78.98 68.42 -39.14
C ALA A 15 78.47 67.33 -40.10
N GLN A 16 77.21 67.45 -40.50
CA GLN A 16 76.65 66.79 -41.68
C GLN A 16 77.10 67.59 -42.90
N ASP A 17 77.54 66.91 -43.96
CA ASP A 17 77.45 67.44 -45.31
C ASP A 17 76.89 66.38 -46.26
N ASN A 18 75.92 66.85 -47.04
CA ASN A 18 75.06 66.12 -47.95
C ASN A 18 75.82 65.64 -49.20
N ASP A 19 75.66 64.37 -49.54
CA ASP A 19 75.54 63.94 -50.92
C ASP A 19 74.38 62.94 -51.04
N GLY A 20 73.46 63.25 -51.95
CA GLY A 20 72.17 62.59 -52.10
C GLY A 20 72.31 61.17 -52.61
N TRP A 21 72.35 60.21 -51.69
CA TRP A 21 71.83 58.86 -51.85
C TRP A 21 71.00 58.57 -50.62
N THR A 22 69.70 58.31 -50.80
CA THR A 22 68.78 57.87 -49.75
C THR A 22 69.25 56.51 -49.22
N CYS A 23 70.15 56.57 -48.25
CA CYS A 23 70.69 55.47 -47.49
C CYS A 23 69.52 54.72 -46.79
N THR A 24 69.01 53.67 -47.44
CA THR A 24 67.92 52.83 -46.93
C THR A 24 68.43 51.71 -46.02
N SER A 25 69.65 51.82 -45.49
CA SER A 25 70.16 50.96 -44.42
C SER A 25 70.03 51.70 -43.09
N SER A 26 68.88 51.50 -42.43
CA SER A 26 68.64 51.96 -41.06
C SER A 26 69.80 51.59 -40.13
N GLY A 27 70.16 52.53 -39.26
CA GLY A 27 71.34 52.48 -38.38
C GLY A 27 71.40 51.23 -37.51
N GLU A 28 72.29 50.31 -37.88
CA GLU A 28 72.62 49.12 -37.10
C GLU A 28 73.29 49.50 -35.76
N THR A 29 72.67 49.12 -34.64
CA THR A 29 73.17 49.43 -33.30
C THR A 29 74.44 48.63 -32.97
N ALA A 30 75.26 49.13 -32.02
CA ALA A 30 76.47 48.43 -31.58
C ALA A 30 76.18 47.02 -31.04
N LEU A 31 75.04 46.87 -30.34
CA LEU A 31 74.57 45.58 -29.83
C LEU A 31 74.24 44.60 -30.97
N HIS A 32 73.60 45.08 -32.03
CA HIS A 32 73.26 44.25 -33.19
C HIS A 32 74.51 43.71 -33.90
N LYS A 33 75.50 44.58 -34.13
CA LYS A 33 76.82 44.21 -34.68
C LYS A 33 77.56 43.21 -33.80
N PHE A 34 77.51 43.42 -32.49
CA PHE A 34 78.13 42.53 -31.52
C PHE A 34 77.47 41.15 -31.54
N ALA A 35 76.13 41.08 -31.49
CA ALA A 35 75.38 39.83 -31.49
C ALA A 35 75.67 38.96 -32.73
N LYS A 36 75.68 39.60 -33.91
CA LYS A 36 76.09 38.99 -35.17
C LYS A 36 77.49 38.37 -35.08
N LYS A 37 78.50 39.15 -34.66
CA LYS A 37 79.89 38.68 -34.54
C LYS A 37 80.03 37.55 -33.52
N THR A 38 79.35 37.65 -32.38
CA THR A 38 79.39 36.65 -31.31
C THR A 38 78.85 35.30 -31.78
N LEU A 39 77.69 35.28 -32.46
CA LEU A 39 77.16 34.05 -33.04
C LEU A 39 78.07 33.51 -34.16
N ALA A 40 78.59 34.39 -35.03
CA ALA A 40 79.47 33.99 -36.12
C ALA A 40 80.81 33.40 -35.66
N GLY A 41 81.34 33.86 -34.52
CA GLY A 41 82.56 33.34 -33.93
C GLY A 41 82.37 32.03 -33.16
N ALA A 42 81.27 31.90 -32.40
CA ALA A 42 81.06 30.73 -31.54
C ALA A 42 80.45 29.53 -32.27
N LEU A 43 79.72 29.77 -33.37
CA LEU A 43 79.03 28.73 -34.17
C LEU A 43 78.14 27.79 -33.33
N ARG A 44 77.59 28.28 -32.22
CA ARG A 44 76.70 27.54 -31.34
C ARG A 44 75.54 28.40 -30.85
N LEU A 45 74.38 27.78 -30.72
CA LEU A 45 73.17 28.43 -30.23
C LEU A 45 72.21 27.41 -29.61
N ARG A 46 71.61 27.74 -28.47
CA ARG A 46 70.48 26.99 -27.92
C ARG A 46 69.21 27.29 -28.73
N LEU A 47 68.53 26.28 -29.25
CA LEU A 47 67.26 26.49 -29.95
C LEU A 47 66.08 26.21 -29.00
N PRO A 48 65.01 27.01 -29.06
CA PRO A 48 63.81 26.72 -28.30
C PRO A 48 63.13 25.46 -28.83
N GLY A 49 62.50 24.70 -27.94
CA GLY A 49 61.65 23.59 -28.34
C GLY A 49 60.44 24.09 -29.14
N LEU A 50 59.95 23.27 -30.07
CA LEU A 50 58.75 23.55 -30.85
C LEU A 50 57.87 22.31 -30.86
N LYS A 51 56.60 22.47 -30.45
CA LYS A 51 55.61 21.39 -30.44
C LYS A 51 54.41 21.77 -31.27
N GLU A 52 53.87 20.81 -32.01
CA GLU A 52 52.60 20.93 -32.73
C GLU A 52 51.60 19.96 -32.11
N SER A 53 50.35 20.39 -31.97
CA SER A 53 49.29 19.61 -31.33
C SER A 53 47.95 19.84 -32.03
N ASP A 54 47.14 18.80 -32.15
CA ASP A 54 45.74 18.86 -32.60
C ASP A 54 44.75 18.86 -31.41
N GLY A 55 45.24 18.97 -30.17
CA GLY A 55 44.49 18.87 -28.93
C GLY A 55 44.38 17.46 -28.35
N ARG A 56 44.64 16.40 -29.14
CA ARG A 56 44.68 14.99 -28.68
C ARG A 56 46.07 14.38 -28.79
N ASN A 57 46.74 14.64 -29.89
CA ASN A 57 48.09 14.19 -30.20
C ASN A 57 49.03 15.41 -30.16
N SER A 58 50.27 15.16 -29.75
CA SER A 58 51.32 16.19 -29.73
C SER A 58 52.60 15.62 -30.30
N LEU A 59 53.28 16.40 -31.13
CA LEU A 59 54.55 16.05 -31.75
C LEU A 59 55.60 17.12 -31.44
N ASP A 60 56.73 16.68 -30.92
CA ASP A 60 57.92 17.53 -30.80
C ASP A 60 58.54 17.72 -32.20
N VAL A 61 58.45 18.93 -32.75
CA VAL A 61 59.00 19.32 -34.05
C VAL A 61 60.49 19.64 -33.93
N VAL A 62 60.85 20.30 -32.84
CA VAL A 62 62.24 20.58 -32.44
C VAL A 62 62.37 20.33 -30.94
N HIS A 63 63.38 19.55 -30.54
CA HIS A 63 63.77 19.44 -29.14
C HIS A 63 64.58 20.67 -28.75
N GLU A 64 64.27 21.22 -27.58
CA GLU A 64 65.08 22.28 -26.99
C GLU A 64 66.49 21.76 -26.68
N GLY A 65 67.51 22.56 -26.97
CA GLY A 65 68.89 22.20 -26.65
C GLY A 65 69.92 22.99 -27.43
N ASP A 66 71.19 22.68 -27.22
CA ASP A 66 72.33 23.35 -27.86
C ASP A 66 72.63 22.76 -29.23
N PHE A 67 72.73 23.63 -30.24
CA PHE A 67 73.04 23.26 -31.61
C PHE A 67 74.36 23.92 -32.04
N VAL A 68 75.25 23.11 -32.61
CA VAL A 68 76.50 23.55 -33.23
C VAL A 68 76.32 23.64 -34.74
N PHE A 69 76.91 24.65 -35.37
CA PHE A 69 76.88 24.96 -36.79
C PHE A 69 78.28 24.83 -37.42
N ASP A 70 78.33 24.54 -38.71
CA ASP A 70 79.59 24.41 -39.45
C ASP A 70 80.12 25.78 -39.89
N SER A 71 79.21 26.73 -40.14
CA SER A 71 79.53 28.11 -40.50
C SER A 71 78.37 29.05 -40.22
N ALA A 72 78.69 30.33 -40.09
CA ALA A 72 77.72 31.40 -39.97
C ALA A 72 78.19 32.59 -40.81
N VAL A 73 77.31 33.11 -41.66
CA VAL A 73 77.62 34.24 -42.56
C VAL A 73 76.73 35.42 -42.20
N LEU A 74 77.34 36.58 -41.99
CA LEU A 74 76.64 37.82 -41.68
C LEU A 74 76.10 38.46 -42.96
N GLU A 75 74.87 38.99 -42.88
CA GLU A 75 74.29 39.90 -43.89
C GLU A 75 74.29 39.37 -45.33
N LYS A 76 74.19 38.05 -45.49
CA LYS A 76 74.15 37.44 -46.80
C LYS A 76 72.75 37.57 -47.38
N ARG A 77 72.57 38.43 -48.38
CA ARG A 77 71.32 38.51 -49.16
C ARG A 77 71.00 37.13 -49.76
N GLN A 78 69.83 36.61 -49.42
CA GLN A 78 69.32 35.32 -49.91
C GLN A 78 67.90 35.58 -50.46
N GLY A 79 67.82 35.82 -51.77
CA GLY A 79 66.58 36.26 -52.41
C GLY A 79 66.19 37.69 -51.99
N GLU A 80 64.96 37.84 -51.48
CA GLU A 80 64.37 39.13 -51.09
C GLU A 80 64.66 39.52 -49.62
N ILE A 81 65.20 38.61 -48.81
CA ILE A 81 65.52 38.87 -47.39
C ILE A 81 67.04 38.95 -47.20
N VAL A 82 67.45 39.87 -46.34
CA VAL A 82 68.79 39.90 -45.74
C VAL A 82 68.64 39.51 -44.27
N PRO A 83 68.86 38.24 -43.91
CA PRO A 83 68.87 37.83 -42.52
C PRO A 83 70.12 38.34 -41.79
N ASP A 84 70.03 38.54 -40.48
CA ASP A 84 71.16 39.06 -39.70
C ASP A 84 72.33 38.08 -39.70
N VAL A 85 72.04 36.80 -39.44
CA VAL A 85 73.01 35.70 -39.50
C VAL A 85 72.40 34.50 -40.21
N VAL A 86 73.16 33.94 -41.15
CA VAL A 86 72.84 32.67 -41.81
C VAL A 86 73.72 31.58 -41.24
N CYS A 87 73.17 30.78 -40.32
CA CYS A 87 73.84 29.60 -39.76
C CYS A 87 73.64 28.38 -40.68
N ARG A 88 74.69 27.60 -40.89
CA ARG A 88 74.66 26.41 -41.75
C ARG A 88 75.14 25.18 -40.99
N ARG A 89 74.46 24.06 -41.20
CA ARG A 89 74.86 22.74 -40.70
C ARG A 89 74.53 21.67 -41.75
N GLY A 90 75.55 21.13 -42.39
CA GLY A 90 75.42 20.35 -43.63
C GLY A 90 74.62 21.13 -44.67
N ASP A 91 73.61 20.48 -45.25
CA ASP A 91 72.73 21.09 -46.27
C ASP A 91 71.62 21.97 -45.69
N ARG A 92 71.57 22.16 -44.36
CA ARG A 92 70.51 22.92 -43.69
C ARG A 92 70.96 24.32 -43.33
N ILE A 93 70.01 25.24 -43.44
CA ILE A 93 70.19 26.65 -43.12
C ILE A 93 69.20 27.05 -42.03
N LEU A 94 69.69 27.83 -41.06
CA LEU A 94 68.89 28.52 -40.05
C LEU A 94 69.17 30.02 -40.17
N TYR A 95 68.13 30.81 -40.35
CA TYR A 95 68.20 32.26 -40.23
C TYR A 95 67.99 32.66 -38.79
N VAL A 96 68.84 33.56 -38.31
CA VAL A 96 68.75 34.13 -36.97
C VAL A 96 68.60 35.62 -37.14
N GLU A 97 67.49 36.17 -36.64
CA GLU A 97 67.24 37.60 -36.50
C GLU A 97 67.49 38.01 -35.05
N PHE A 98 68.05 39.20 -34.84
CA PHE A 98 68.20 39.80 -33.52
C PHE A 98 67.24 40.96 -33.35
N LEU A 99 66.29 40.81 -32.43
CA LEU A 99 65.40 41.90 -32.03
C LEU A 99 66.14 42.80 -31.03
N VAL A 100 66.60 43.97 -31.48
CA VAL A 100 67.12 45.02 -30.58
C VAL A 100 66.08 46.12 -30.38
N ALA A 101 65.53 46.67 -31.47
CA ALA A 101 64.59 47.79 -31.43
C ALA A 101 63.22 47.52 -32.05
N HIS A 102 63.17 46.74 -33.12
CA HIS A 102 61.94 46.41 -33.83
C HIS A 102 61.92 44.92 -34.15
N ALA A 103 60.78 44.29 -33.90
CA ALA A 103 60.57 42.88 -34.24
C ALA A 103 60.55 42.68 -35.76
N CYS A 104 60.74 41.43 -36.18
CA CYS A 104 60.67 41.05 -37.58
C CYS A 104 59.30 41.42 -38.18
N GLY A 105 59.31 42.29 -39.19
CA GLY A 105 58.09 42.82 -39.82
C GLY A 105 57.31 41.78 -40.63
N PRO A 106 56.02 42.03 -40.93
CA PRO A 106 55.13 41.08 -41.61
C PRO A 106 55.60 40.70 -43.03
N GLU A 107 56.26 41.61 -43.74
CA GLU A 107 56.84 41.36 -45.07
C GLU A 107 57.96 40.31 -44.99
N LYS A 108 58.90 40.47 -44.05
CA LYS A 108 59.97 39.50 -43.80
C LYS A 108 59.39 38.13 -43.41
N LEU A 109 58.40 38.08 -42.51
CA LEU A 109 57.75 36.83 -42.11
C LEU A 109 57.10 36.11 -43.30
N THR A 110 56.50 36.86 -44.22
CA THR A 110 55.89 36.32 -45.44
C THR A 110 56.95 35.69 -46.35
N SER A 111 58.05 36.40 -46.60
CA SER A 111 59.15 35.89 -47.41
C SER A 111 59.87 34.70 -46.74
N LEU A 112 59.99 34.66 -45.41
CA LEU A 112 60.56 33.53 -44.66
C LEU A 112 59.73 32.25 -44.84
N ARG A 113 58.40 32.39 -44.78
CA ARG A 113 57.46 31.29 -45.06
C ARG A 113 57.55 30.82 -46.51
N ALA A 114 57.62 31.75 -47.46
CA ALA A 114 57.73 31.43 -48.89
C ALA A 114 59.02 30.67 -49.23
N MET A 115 60.15 31.02 -48.61
CA MET A 115 61.42 30.30 -48.79
C MET A 115 61.47 28.96 -48.05
N ASN A 116 60.55 28.73 -47.11
CA ASN A 116 60.49 27.54 -46.27
C ASN A 116 61.83 27.22 -45.54
N VAL A 117 62.51 28.25 -45.04
CA VAL A 117 63.78 28.12 -44.29
C VAL A 117 63.53 28.31 -42.80
N GLY A 118 64.19 27.52 -41.94
CA GLY A 118 64.08 27.69 -40.51
C GLY A 118 64.56 29.09 -40.09
N ALA A 119 63.76 29.78 -39.29
CA ALA A 119 64.09 31.11 -38.82
C ALA A 119 63.70 31.28 -37.35
N ILE A 120 64.60 31.85 -36.57
CA ILE A 120 64.36 32.21 -35.18
C ILE A 120 64.65 33.69 -34.96
N GLU A 121 63.99 34.26 -33.97
CA GLU A 121 64.29 35.60 -33.46
C GLU A 121 64.81 35.46 -32.05
N ILE A 122 65.92 36.13 -31.75
CA ILE A 122 66.48 36.25 -30.42
C ILE A 122 66.25 37.68 -29.95
N ASP A 123 65.53 37.82 -28.84
CA ASP A 123 65.15 39.11 -28.26
C ASP A 123 66.26 39.65 -27.35
N LEU A 124 66.97 40.66 -27.86
CA LEU A 124 67.98 41.41 -27.15
C LEU A 124 67.49 42.79 -26.71
N SER A 125 66.20 43.10 -26.87
CA SER A 125 65.65 44.43 -26.59
C SER A 125 65.78 44.84 -25.13
N GLY A 126 65.72 43.88 -24.21
CA GLY A 126 65.96 44.07 -22.76
C GLY A 126 67.42 44.18 -22.34
N TYR A 127 68.37 44.03 -23.27
CA TYR A 127 69.81 43.91 -22.96
C TYR A 127 70.66 45.11 -23.41
N ARG A 128 70.02 46.22 -23.81
CA ARG A 128 70.69 47.38 -24.40
C ARG A 128 71.67 48.10 -23.47
N ASP A 129 71.38 48.11 -22.17
CA ASP A 129 72.19 48.81 -21.16
C ASP A 129 73.32 47.93 -20.58
N MET A 130 73.41 46.68 -21.01
CA MET A 130 74.44 45.74 -20.55
C MET A 130 75.76 45.95 -21.34
N PRO A 131 76.93 45.88 -20.67
CA PRO A 131 78.22 45.84 -21.35
C PRO A 131 78.31 44.69 -22.37
N LEU A 132 78.80 44.98 -23.57
CA LEU A 132 78.83 44.02 -24.68
C LEU A 132 79.63 42.74 -24.33
N ASP A 133 80.72 42.87 -23.58
CA ASP A 133 81.58 41.76 -23.16
C ASP A 133 80.88 40.74 -22.23
N MET A 134 79.73 41.11 -21.64
CA MET A 134 78.91 40.23 -20.79
C MET A 134 77.75 39.56 -21.53
N LEU A 135 77.50 39.89 -22.80
CA LEU A 135 76.31 39.45 -23.53
C LEU A 135 76.44 38.12 -24.27
N ALA A 136 77.63 37.51 -24.26
CA ALA A 136 77.88 36.28 -25.02
C ALA A 136 76.91 35.16 -24.64
N GLU A 137 76.72 34.89 -23.35
CA GLU A 137 75.81 33.83 -22.90
C GLU A 137 74.35 34.17 -23.18
N GLN A 138 73.96 35.45 -23.10
CA GLN A 138 72.62 35.89 -23.46
C GLN A 138 72.31 35.59 -24.93
N ILE A 139 73.25 35.90 -25.82
CA ILE A 139 73.15 35.60 -27.25
C ILE A 139 73.13 34.08 -27.50
N HIS A 140 73.98 33.30 -26.82
CA HIS A 140 74.08 31.86 -27.05
C HIS A 140 72.89 31.07 -26.53
N SER A 141 72.36 31.38 -25.34
CA SER A 141 71.50 30.45 -24.58
C SER A 141 70.35 31.10 -23.81
N GLU A 142 70.56 32.26 -23.18
CA GLU A 142 69.61 32.78 -22.17
C GLU A 142 68.55 33.76 -22.71
N ALA A 143 68.87 34.58 -23.72
CA ALA A 143 67.92 35.57 -24.23
C ALA A 143 66.66 34.89 -24.79
N PRO A 144 65.46 35.48 -24.57
CA PRO A 144 64.20 34.94 -25.09
C PRO A 144 64.29 34.72 -26.60
N ARG A 145 63.80 33.57 -27.05
CA ARG A 145 63.93 33.15 -28.45
C ARG A 145 62.68 32.44 -28.92
N ILE A 146 62.23 32.79 -30.11
CA ILE A 146 61.02 32.24 -30.71
C ILE A 146 61.30 31.74 -32.12
N TRP A 147 60.56 30.72 -32.55
CA TRP A 147 60.53 30.31 -33.94
C TRP A 147 59.66 31.29 -34.74
N LEU A 148 60.25 31.94 -35.74
CA LEU A 148 59.51 32.74 -36.72
C LEU A 148 58.89 31.85 -37.80
N HIS A 149 59.65 30.85 -38.25
CA HIS A 149 59.21 29.81 -39.17
C HIS A 149 60.03 28.54 -38.97
N ASN A 150 59.41 27.37 -39.10
CA ASN A 150 60.13 26.12 -39.16
C ASN A 150 59.54 25.21 -40.26
N PRO A 151 60.35 24.78 -41.24
CA PRO A 151 59.87 23.98 -42.36
C PRO A 151 59.27 22.63 -41.96
N LYS A 152 59.55 22.16 -40.73
CA LYS A 152 59.02 20.90 -40.22
C LYS A 152 57.59 21.02 -39.65
N ILE A 153 57.06 22.24 -39.45
CA ILE A 153 55.70 22.45 -38.92
C ILE A 153 54.67 21.82 -39.86
N SER A 154 54.71 22.10 -41.16
CA SER A 154 53.74 21.55 -42.11
C SER A 154 53.78 20.02 -42.17
N ALA A 155 54.98 19.43 -42.07
CA ALA A 155 55.12 17.97 -42.00
C ALA A 155 54.55 17.38 -40.70
N ALA A 156 54.70 18.08 -39.56
CA ALA A 156 54.11 17.68 -38.29
C ALA A 156 52.57 17.77 -38.33
N GLN A 157 52.02 18.84 -38.90
CA GLN A 157 50.58 19.02 -39.08
C GLN A 157 49.97 17.94 -39.99
N LEU A 158 50.63 17.60 -41.11
CA LEU A 158 50.22 16.49 -41.98
C LEU A 158 50.23 15.14 -41.24
N LYS A 159 51.22 14.89 -40.38
CA LYS A 159 51.27 13.68 -39.54
C LYS A 159 50.13 13.65 -38.52
N LEU A 160 49.85 14.76 -37.83
CA LEU A 160 48.72 14.87 -36.90
C LEU A 160 47.38 14.58 -37.61
N ALA A 161 47.17 15.19 -38.78
CA ALA A 161 45.99 14.93 -39.60
C ALA A 161 45.88 13.47 -40.06
N ASP A 162 46.99 12.84 -40.46
CA ASP A 162 47.02 11.40 -40.80
C ASP A 162 46.71 10.51 -39.59
N MET A 163 47.21 10.84 -38.39
CA MET A 163 46.90 10.11 -37.17
C MET A 163 45.42 10.20 -36.80
N GLU A 164 44.82 11.39 -36.86
CA GLU A 164 43.39 11.56 -36.59
C GLU A 164 42.53 10.87 -37.65
N ARG A 165 42.91 10.95 -38.94
CA ARG A 165 42.23 10.20 -40.01
C ARG A 165 42.26 8.69 -39.74
N LYS A 166 43.44 8.12 -39.44
CA LYS A 166 43.58 6.70 -39.11
C LYS A 166 42.78 6.30 -37.88
N ARG A 167 42.69 7.18 -36.87
CA ARG A 167 41.86 6.96 -35.68
C ARG A 167 40.38 6.87 -36.05
N VAL A 168 39.87 7.81 -36.84
CA VAL A 168 38.47 7.82 -37.32
C VAL A 168 38.19 6.59 -38.19
N GLU A 169 39.09 6.24 -39.11
CA GLU A 169 38.97 5.05 -39.95
C GLU A 169 38.92 3.77 -39.10
N ARG A 170 39.76 3.65 -38.06
CA ARG A 170 39.73 2.51 -37.13
C ARG A 170 38.39 2.41 -36.40
N ILE A 171 37.88 3.54 -35.90
CA ILE A 171 36.58 3.60 -35.21
C ILE A 171 35.44 3.22 -36.16
N ASP A 172 35.43 3.74 -37.38
CA ASP A 172 34.42 3.43 -38.39
C ASP A 172 34.49 1.95 -38.83
N ALA A 173 35.69 1.39 -38.94
CA ALA A 173 35.87 -0.02 -39.24
C ALA A 173 35.35 -0.91 -38.09
N GLU A 174 35.65 -0.55 -36.85
CA GLU A 174 35.14 -1.25 -35.66
C GLU A 174 33.62 -1.15 -35.55
N ALA A 175 33.05 0.04 -35.76
CA ALA A 175 31.61 0.27 -35.79
C ALA A 175 30.92 -0.59 -36.85
N ARG A 176 31.44 -0.64 -38.09
CA ARG A 176 30.91 -1.51 -39.16
C ARG A 176 31.00 -2.99 -38.81
N LYS A 177 32.11 -3.43 -38.21
CA LYS A 177 32.29 -4.81 -37.75
C LYS A 177 31.26 -5.20 -36.69
N LEU A 178 31.04 -4.33 -35.70
CA LEU A 178 30.02 -4.54 -34.67
C LEU A 178 28.60 -4.49 -35.25
N LEU A 179 28.32 -3.62 -36.21
CA LEU A 179 27.02 -3.58 -36.89
C LEU A 179 26.74 -4.87 -37.67
N ALA A 180 27.75 -5.43 -38.35
CA ALA A 180 27.61 -6.73 -39.01
C ALA A 180 27.31 -7.84 -37.98
N ALA A 181 28.05 -7.86 -36.87
CA ALA A 181 27.78 -8.76 -35.74
C ALA A 181 26.36 -8.60 -35.18
N ALA A 182 25.86 -7.37 -35.05
CA ALA A 182 24.49 -7.12 -34.60
C ALA A 182 23.45 -7.70 -35.56
N ALA A 183 23.66 -7.57 -36.87
CA ALA A 183 22.77 -8.14 -37.87
C ALA A 183 22.72 -9.67 -37.80
N GLU A 184 23.88 -10.32 -37.59
CA GLU A 184 23.95 -11.77 -37.34
C GLU A 184 23.10 -12.16 -36.12
N ILE A 185 23.28 -11.44 -35.00
CA ILE A 185 22.57 -11.69 -33.74
C ILE A 185 21.05 -11.44 -33.87
N ALA A 186 20.64 -10.48 -34.72
CA ALA A 186 19.24 -10.14 -34.93
C ALA A 186 18.47 -11.16 -35.80
N SER A 187 19.20 -11.97 -36.59
CA SER A 187 18.58 -12.92 -37.52
C SER A 187 18.00 -14.17 -36.85
N GLY A 188 18.30 -14.41 -35.57
CA GLY A 188 17.76 -15.54 -34.81
C GLY A 188 16.41 -15.22 -34.19
N ASP A 189 15.44 -16.13 -34.36
CA ASP A 189 14.22 -16.12 -33.55
C ASP A 189 14.57 -16.30 -32.08
N ARG A 190 13.99 -15.46 -31.22
CA ARG A 190 14.21 -15.49 -29.78
C ARG A 190 12.91 -15.88 -29.09
N GLU A 191 13.00 -16.93 -28.29
CA GLU A 191 11.89 -17.39 -27.46
C GLU A 191 11.55 -16.34 -26.38
N ILE A 192 10.30 -16.37 -25.92
CA ILE A 192 9.85 -15.60 -24.77
C ILE A 192 10.48 -16.25 -23.54
N GLY A 193 11.18 -15.47 -22.73
CA GLY A 193 11.82 -15.97 -21.52
C GLY A 193 10.95 -15.79 -20.27
N PRO A 194 11.39 -16.37 -19.14
CA PRO A 194 10.62 -16.36 -17.90
C PRO A 194 10.44 -14.95 -17.31
N TRP A 195 11.36 -14.03 -17.57
CA TRP A 195 11.25 -12.66 -17.06
C TRP A 195 10.19 -11.87 -17.82
N GLU A 196 10.11 -12.00 -19.15
CA GLU A 196 9.05 -11.42 -19.97
C GLU A 196 7.67 -11.95 -19.56
N GLU A 197 7.53 -13.27 -19.36
CA GLU A 197 6.29 -13.87 -18.84
C GLU A 197 5.92 -13.31 -17.46
N GLY A 198 6.91 -13.23 -16.56
CA GLY A 198 6.73 -12.65 -15.22
C GLY A 198 6.27 -11.19 -15.27
N ALA A 199 6.89 -10.36 -16.11
CA ALA A 199 6.49 -8.97 -16.26
C ALA A 199 5.07 -8.83 -16.80
N VAL A 200 4.67 -9.66 -17.76
CA VAL A 200 3.28 -9.70 -18.27
C VAL A 200 2.32 -10.09 -17.15
N ALA A 201 2.64 -11.14 -16.39
CA ALA A 201 1.83 -11.59 -15.25
C ALA A 201 1.72 -10.51 -14.14
N HIS A 202 2.71 -9.63 -14.03
CA HIS A 202 2.73 -8.51 -13.10
C HIS A 202 2.23 -7.18 -13.70
N GLY A 203 1.63 -7.20 -14.89
CA GLY A 203 1.02 -6.01 -15.50
C GLY A 203 2.03 -4.98 -16.04
N LEU A 204 3.29 -5.38 -16.22
CA LEU A 204 4.40 -4.52 -16.67
C LEU A 204 4.63 -4.54 -18.19
N LYS A 205 3.74 -5.19 -18.96
CA LYS A 205 3.86 -5.33 -20.42
C LYS A 205 4.16 -4.02 -21.16
N SER A 206 3.49 -2.93 -20.77
CA SER A 206 3.71 -1.61 -21.38
C SER A 206 5.02 -0.94 -20.96
N VAL A 207 5.53 -1.28 -19.77
CA VAL A 207 6.79 -0.74 -19.23
C VAL A 207 8.00 -1.36 -19.94
N VAL A 208 7.91 -2.67 -20.22
CA VAL A 208 9.01 -3.45 -20.81
C VAL A 208 8.91 -3.57 -22.33
N ALA A 209 7.96 -2.86 -22.95
CA ALA A 209 7.78 -2.88 -24.39
C ALA A 209 9.08 -2.47 -25.11
N ALA A 210 9.33 -3.07 -26.27
CA ALA A 210 10.42 -2.64 -27.14
C ALA A 210 10.13 -1.21 -27.64
N ASP A 211 11.15 -0.36 -27.59
CA ASP A 211 11.04 1.07 -27.90
C ASP A 211 12.23 1.60 -28.71
N GLY A 212 13.13 0.71 -29.16
CA GLY A 212 14.33 1.10 -29.89
C GLY A 212 14.89 0.03 -30.81
N VAL A 213 16.11 0.29 -31.29
CA VAL A 213 16.93 -0.67 -32.03
C VAL A 213 18.13 -1.00 -31.15
N ALA A 214 17.86 -1.65 -30.01
CA ALA A 214 18.93 -2.09 -29.12
C ALA A 214 19.65 -3.28 -29.76
N ILE A 215 20.98 -3.21 -29.83
CA ILE A 215 21.80 -4.25 -30.49
C ILE A 215 22.77 -4.89 -29.50
N GLY A 216 23.25 -6.09 -29.86
CA GLY A 216 24.23 -6.83 -29.05
C GLY A 216 23.63 -7.68 -27.93
N PHE A 217 22.31 -7.63 -27.73
CA PHE A 217 21.60 -8.55 -26.84
C PHE A 217 21.29 -9.87 -27.53
N LEU A 218 21.46 -10.98 -26.81
CA LEU A 218 21.16 -12.35 -27.25
C LEU A 218 19.73 -12.79 -26.88
N VAL A 219 19.03 -12.01 -26.06
CA VAL A 219 17.62 -12.21 -25.65
C VAL A 219 16.74 -11.09 -26.18
N ARG A 220 15.42 -11.24 -26.12
CA ARG A 220 14.45 -10.20 -26.49
C ARG A 220 14.64 -8.94 -25.63
N GLU A 221 14.27 -7.77 -26.14
CA GLU A 221 14.35 -6.53 -25.35
C GLU A 221 13.49 -6.61 -24.09
N GLN A 222 12.29 -7.16 -24.24
CA GLN A 222 11.34 -7.37 -23.17
C GLN A 222 11.92 -8.24 -22.06
N GLU A 223 12.70 -9.27 -22.39
CA GLU A 223 13.27 -10.19 -21.41
C GLU A 223 14.25 -9.48 -20.46
N TRP A 224 15.26 -8.81 -20.99
CA TRP A 224 16.24 -8.11 -20.14
C TRP A 224 15.62 -6.89 -19.44
N LYS A 225 14.69 -6.18 -20.09
CA LYS A 225 13.95 -5.07 -19.45
C LYS A 225 13.13 -5.57 -18.27
N SER A 226 12.47 -6.72 -18.43
CA SER A 226 11.69 -7.37 -17.39
C SER A 226 12.56 -7.84 -16.23
N PHE A 227 13.70 -8.45 -16.52
CA PHE A 227 14.69 -8.80 -15.51
C PHE A 227 15.12 -7.57 -14.71
N VAL A 228 15.52 -6.49 -15.38
CA VAL A 228 15.93 -5.26 -14.68
C VAL A 228 14.78 -4.67 -13.85
N ALA A 229 13.56 -4.62 -14.38
CA ALA A 229 12.41 -4.07 -13.67
C ALA A 229 12.01 -4.91 -12.44
N LEU A 230 11.99 -6.23 -12.55
CA LEU A 230 11.54 -7.13 -11.48
C LEU A 230 12.66 -7.43 -10.48
N GLN A 231 13.83 -7.84 -10.95
CA GLN A 231 14.94 -8.24 -10.08
C GLN A 231 15.50 -7.05 -9.31
N PHE A 232 15.68 -5.91 -9.98
CA PHE A 232 16.28 -4.73 -9.37
C PHE A 232 15.26 -3.71 -8.90
N GLY A 233 14.19 -3.49 -9.67
CA GLY A 233 13.14 -2.56 -9.26
C GLY A 233 12.40 -2.99 -7.99
N LEU A 234 12.32 -4.28 -7.66
CA LEU A 234 11.71 -4.74 -6.41
C LEU A 234 12.72 -5.02 -5.28
N ALA A 235 14.01 -4.84 -5.53
CA ALA A 235 15.06 -5.08 -4.53
C ALA A 235 15.12 -3.97 -3.47
N ALA A 236 15.32 -4.34 -2.21
CA ALA A 236 15.37 -3.41 -1.08
C ALA A 236 16.62 -2.50 -1.09
N ASN A 237 17.75 -2.99 -1.61
CA ASN A 237 19.06 -2.34 -1.43
C ASN A 237 19.38 -1.26 -2.49
N GLY A 238 18.48 -1.03 -3.45
CA GLY A 238 18.71 -0.18 -4.61
C GLY A 238 19.88 -0.65 -5.49
N PHE A 239 20.08 0.00 -6.63
CA PHE A 239 21.05 -0.44 -7.65
C PHE A 239 21.49 0.72 -8.55
N THR A 240 22.63 0.58 -9.22
CA THR A 240 23.15 1.55 -10.18
C THR A 240 23.01 1.05 -11.62
N ARG A 241 23.23 1.93 -12.60
CA ARG A 241 23.29 1.54 -14.03
C ARG A 241 24.36 0.46 -14.29
N LYS A 242 25.49 0.54 -13.57
CA LYS A 242 26.58 -0.43 -13.66
C LYS A 242 26.15 -1.80 -13.13
N ASP A 243 25.40 -1.84 -12.04
CA ASP A 243 24.90 -3.09 -11.45
C ASP A 243 23.92 -3.78 -12.41
N ALA A 244 22.98 -3.02 -13.00
CA ALA A 244 22.05 -3.56 -13.99
C ALA A 244 22.78 -4.11 -15.22
N PHE A 245 23.74 -3.36 -15.77
CA PHE A 245 24.55 -3.83 -16.90
C PHE A 245 25.37 -5.08 -16.54
N ALA A 246 26.02 -5.09 -15.38
CA ALA A 246 26.83 -6.21 -14.91
C ALA A 246 25.97 -7.47 -14.72
N ALA A 247 24.75 -7.34 -14.20
CA ALA A 247 23.84 -8.46 -14.03
C ALA A 247 23.34 -9.02 -15.36
N VAL A 248 22.88 -8.17 -16.28
CA VAL A 248 22.48 -8.61 -17.64
C VAL A 248 23.65 -9.28 -18.37
N LYS A 249 24.88 -8.80 -18.18
CA LYS A 249 26.08 -9.44 -18.70
C LYS A 249 26.37 -10.79 -18.03
N ALA A 250 26.16 -10.91 -16.71
CA ALA A 250 26.38 -12.13 -15.95
C ALA A 250 25.42 -13.26 -16.35
N GLU A 251 24.19 -12.93 -16.75
CA GLU A 251 23.23 -13.87 -17.35
C GLU A 251 23.66 -14.37 -18.74
N GLY A 252 24.75 -13.83 -19.32
CA GLY A 252 25.21 -14.20 -20.65
C GLY A 252 24.35 -13.63 -21.77
N TRP A 253 23.51 -12.61 -21.50
CA TRP A 253 22.57 -12.06 -22.46
C TRP A 253 23.15 -10.97 -23.38
N ILE A 254 24.42 -10.63 -23.22
CA ILE A 254 25.15 -9.69 -24.07
C ILE A 254 26.22 -10.47 -24.83
N ASP A 255 26.22 -10.35 -26.16
CA ASP A 255 27.27 -10.94 -27.00
C ASP A 255 28.63 -10.38 -26.57
N LYS A 256 29.64 -11.25 -26.48
CA LYS A 256 31.00 -10.90 -26.04
C LYS A 256 31.61 -9.71 -26.79
N ARG A 257 31.26 -9.52 -28.08
CA ARG A 257 31.71 -8.39 -28.92
C ARG A 257 31.16 -7.05 -28.45
N PHE A 258 30.02 -7.06 -27.76
CA PHE A 258 29.35 -5.89 -27.18
C PHE A 258 29.61 -5.73 -25.68
N GLY A 259 30.42 -6.61 -25.08
CA GLY A 259 30.73 -6.57 -23.66
C GLY A 259 31.48 -5.30 -23.21
N PHE A 260 32.07 -4.57 -24.15
CA PHE A 260 32.64 -3.23 -24.01
C PHE A 260 32.59 -2.51 -25.37
N VAL A 261 31.83 -1.42 -25.49
CA VAL A 261 31.81 -0.56 -26.68
C VAL A 261 31.96 0.89 -26.20
N GLY A 262 33.01 1.57 -26.67
CA GLY A 262 33.28 2.96 -26.34
C GLY A 262 32.25 3.93 -26.94
N GLU A 263 32.16 5.12 -26.35
CA GLU A 263 31.24 6.18 -26.80
C GLU A 263 31.52 6.61 -28.25
N ASP A 264 32.79 6.71 -28.64
CA ASP A 264 33.22 7.09 -29.99
C ASP A 264 32.82 6.05 -31.05
N VAL A 265 32.93 4.76 -30.72
CA VAL A 265 32.46 3.66 -31.57
C VAL A 265 30.94 3.66 -31.65
N ALA A 266 30.22 3.82 -30.53
CA ALA A 266 28.76 3.89 -30.52
C ALA A 266 28.22 5.09 -31.34
N ASP A 267 28.85 6.26 -31.21
CA ASP A 267 28.58 7.44 -32.03
C ASP A 267 28.82 7.19 -33.52
N SER A 268 29.93 6.53 -33.86
CA SER A 268 30.20 6.12 -35.24
C SER A 268 29.14 5.14 -35.75
N MET A 269 28.69 4.16 -34.96
CA MET A 269 27.63 3.24 -35.36
C MET A 269 26.33 3.97 -35.71
N ARG A 270 25.94 4.98 -34.92
CA ARG A 270 24.78 5.84 -35.24
C ARG A 270 24.97 6.62 -36.53
N ARG A 271 26.15 7.23 -36.70
CA ARG A 271 26.49 7.99 -37.91
C ARG A 271 26.46 7.11 -39.16
N VAL A 272 27.05 5.91 -39.10
CA VAL A 272 27.14 4.98 -40.23
C VAL A 272 25.77 4.42 -40.61
N THR A 273 24.92 4.13 -39.63
CA THR A 273 23.58 3.56 -39.90
C THR A 273 22.54 4.62 -40.25
N GLY A 274 22.74 5.88 -39.86
CA GLY A 274 21.72 6.92 -39.90
C GLY A 274 20.52 6.63 -38.99
N ARG A 275 20.65 5.66 -38.07
CA ARG A 275 19.58 5.21 -37.17
C ARG A 275 19.99 5.44 -35.72
N GLY A 276 19.00 5.59 -34.84
CA GLY A 276 19.18 5.71 -33.39
C GLY A 276 19.55 4.39 -32.71
N VAL A 277 20.51 3.64 -33.24
CA VAL A 277 20.98 2.37 -32.68
C VAL A 277 21.55 2.61 -31.27
N ARG A 278 21.28 1.68 -30.37
CA ARG A 278 21.76 1.71 -28.98
C ARG A 278 22.57 0.46 -28.66
N VAL A 279 23.79 0.66 -28.16
CA VAL A 279 24.58 -0.45 -27.60
C VAL A 279 24.07 -0.81 -26.20
N PRO A 280 24.41 -1.98 -25.64
CA PRO A 280 23.74 -2.47 -24.44
C PRO A 280 23.77 -1.55 -23.22
N TRP A 281 24.88 -0.86 -22.95
CA TRP A 281 24.98 0.07 -21.82
C TRP A 281 24.13 1.34 -22.03
N GLU A 282 23.99 1.81 -23.28
CA GLU A 282 23.09 2.93 -23.61
C GLU A 282 21.64 2.51 -23.50
N ALA A 283 21.28 1.34 -24.06
CA ALA A 283 19.91 0.82 -24.02
C ALA A 283 19.42 0.60 -22.58
N ILE A 284 20.26 0.04 -21.70
CA ILE A 284 19.95 -0.10 -20.26
C ILE A 284 19.83 1.29 -19.61
N GLY A 285 20.73 2.22 -19.94
CA GLY A 285 20.67 3.60 -19.43
C GLY A 285 19.37 4.32 -19.82
N ASP A 286 18.99 4.25 -21.09
CA ASP A 286 17.77 4.84 -21.65
C ASP A 286 16.52 4.22 -21.01
N PHE A 287 16.49 2.88 -20.87
CA PHE A 287 15.40 2.17 -20.18
C PHE A 287 15.25 2.62 -18.73
N LEU A 288 16.35 2.75 -17.98
CA LEU A 288 16.32 3.22 -16.60
C LEU A 288 15.80 4.66 -16.51
N THR A 289 16.24 5.55 -17.40
CA THR A 289 15.71 6.92 -17.44
C THR A 289 14.22 6.96 -17.83
N ALA A 290 13.76 6.11 -18.75
CA ALA A 290 12.34 6.00 -19.10
C ALA A 290 11.49 5.46 -17.94
N THR A 291 11.96 4.43 -17.24
CA THR A 291 11.27 3.84 -16.08
C THR A 291 11.27 4.77 -14.87
N GLU A 292 12.32 5.56 -14.67
CA GLU A 292 12.37 6.63 -13.68
C GLU A 292 11.31 7.70 -14.00
N LYS A 293 11.28 8.19 -15.25
CA LYS A 293 10.28 9.18 -15.68
C LYS A 293 8.84 8.66 -15.55
N ALA A 294 8.63 7.36 -15.74
CA ALA A 294 7.33 6.72 -15.53
C ALA A 294 6.97 6.54 -14.04
N GLY A 295 7.90 6.79 -13.11
CA GLY A 295 7.74 6.59 -11.67
C GLY A 295 7.81 5.13 -11.23
N MET A 296 8.28 4.23 -12.10
CA MET A 296 8.46 2.81 -11.80
C MET A 296 9.71 2.57 -10.95
N ILE A 297 10.75 3.37 -11.15
CA ILE A 297 11.91 3.46 -10.25
C ILE A 297 12.12 4.92 -9.83
N VAL A 298 12.91 5.14 -8.79
CA VAL A 298 13.24 6.47 -8.27
C VAL A 298 14.73 6.58 -7.99
N ALA A 299 15.35 7.71 -8.32
CA ALA A 299 16.71 8.01 -7.88
C ALA A 299 16.74 8.27 -6.36
N ILE A 300 17.58 7.52 -5.65
CA ILE A 300 17.75 7.62 -4.19
C ILE A 300 19.09 8.23 -3.79
N SER A 301 19.98 8.52 -4.75
CA SER A 301 21.24 9.21 -4.47
C SER A 301 21.67 10.09 -5.64
N ARG A 302 22.46 11.13 -5.34
CA ARG A 302 23.13 11.97 -6.35
C ARG A 302 24.18 11.21 -7.17
N HIS A 303 24.56 10.00 -6.74
CA HIS A 303 25.56 9.16 -7.40
C HIS A 303 24.94 8.15 -8.37
N GLY A 304 23.69 8.36 -8.81
CA GLY A 304 23.05 7.54 -9.84
C GLY A 304 22.56 6.17 -9.34
N LYS A 305 22.15 6.10 -8.06
CA LYS A 305 21.53 4.91 -7.47
C LYS A 305 20.00 5.02 -7.55
N PHE A 306 19.35 3.96 -7.99
CA PHE A 306 17.91 3.80 -8.15
C PHE A 306 17.34 2.80 -7.13
N ALA A 307 16.04 2.90 -6.85
CA ALA A 307 15.26 1.89 -6.14
C ALA A 307 13.85 1.80 -6.74
N GLY A 308 13.07 0.81 -6.33
CA GLY A 308 11.67 0.68 -6.72
C GLY A 308 10.84 1.90 -6.38
N GLY A 309 10.11 2.41 -7.37
CA GLY A 309 9.14 3.47 -7.19
C GLY A 309 7.80 2.91 -6.73
N LYS A 310 7.00 3.74 -6.03
CA LYS A 310 5.66 3.36 -5.55
C LYS A 310 4.78 2.77 -6.66
N ARG A 311 4.85 3.33 -7.88
CA ARG A 311 4.03 2.88 -9.01
C ARG A 311 4.36 1.44 -9.44
N LEU A 312 5.63 1.02 -9.36
CA LEU A 312 6.02 -0.35 -9.66
C LEU A 312 5.40 -1.30 -8.64
N PHE A 313 5.56 -1.01 -7.35
CA PHE A 313 4.96 -1.81 -6.27
C PHE A 313 3.44 -1.89 -6.40
N ASP A 314 2.76 -0.76 -6.61
CA ASP A 314 1.31 -0.71 -6.80
C ASP A 314 0.85 -1.52 -8.02
N THR A 315 1.60 -1.45 -9.12
CA THR A 315 1.29 -2.21 -10.35
C THR A 315 1.43 -3.71 -10.13
N VAL A 316 2.54 -4.15 -9.54
CA VAL A 316 2.80 -5.56 -9.23
C VAL A 316 1.78 -6.10 -8.23
N LEU A 317 1.48 -5.33 -7.17
CA LEU A 317 0.51 -5.70 -6.15
C LEU A 317 -0.90 -5.82 -6.74
N ARG A 318 -1.30 -4.87 -7.59
CA ARG A 318 -2.60 -4.91 -8.26
C ARG A 318 -2.72 -6.09 -9.22
N ALA A 319 -1.68 -6.38 -10.00
CA ALA A 319 -1.69 -7.54 -10.90
C ALA A 319 -1.79 -8.86 -10.12
N ARG A 320 -1.07 -8.96 -8.99
CA ARG A 320 -1.17 -10.10 -8.07
C ARG A 320 -2.57 -10.21 -7.46
N GLU A 321 -3.13 -9.10 -7.00
CA GLU A 321 -4.48 -9.03 -6.44
C GLU A 321 -5.52 -9.50 -7.46
N LEU A 322 -5.49 -8.99 -8.69
CA LEU A 322 -6.39 -9.42 -9.77
C LEU A 322 -6.25 -10.90 -10.12
N LYS A 323 -5.03 -11.45 -10.09
CA LYS A 323 -4.77 -12.88 -10.32
C LYS A 323 -5.32 -13.76 -9.20
N GLU A 324 -5.14 -13.35 -7.95
CA GLU A 324 -5.57 -14.10 -6.76
C GLU A 324 -7.06 -13.87 -6.42
N ARG A 325 -7.66 -12.78 -6.89
CA ARG A 325 -9.02 -12.35 -6.57
C ARG A 325 -10.07 -13.44 -6.83
N PRO A 326 -10.12 -14.11 -7.99
CA PRO A 326 -11.12 -15.15 -8.24
C PRO A 326 -11.06 -16.28 -7.20
N GLN A 327 -9.85 -16.76 -6.88
CA GLN A 327 -9.68 -17.84 -5.90
C GLN A 327 -10.08 -17.37 -4.49
N LYS A 328 -9.55 -16.22 -4.04
CA LYS A 328 -9.87 -15.66 -2.71
C LYS A 328 -11.36 -15.43 -2.52
N ARG A 329 -12.05 -14.90 -3.53
CA ARG A 329 -13.49 -14.66 -3.51
C ARG A 329 -14.27 -15.99 -3.49
N THR A 330 -13.83 -16.99 -4.26
CA THR A 330 -14.41 -18.35 -4.24
C THR A 330 -14.30 -18.99 -2.87
N ASP A 331 -13.11 -18.98 -2.26
CA ASP A 331 -12.86 -19.53 -0.93
C ASP A 331 -13.75 -18.84 0.11
N LYS A 332 -13.84 -17.51 0.03
CA LYS A 332 -14.67 -16.73 0.96
C LYS A 332 -16.17 -17.07 0.85
N LEU A 333 -16.68 -17.23 -0.37
CA LEU A 333 -18.06 -17.65 -0.57
C LEU A 333 -18.29 -19.08 -0.09
N ARG A 334 -17.36 -19.99 -0.40
CA ARG A 334 -17.38 -21.38 0.05
C ARG A 334 -17.47 -21.49 1.56
N ASP A 335 -16.68 -20.70 2.30
CA ASP A 335 -16.73 -20.65 3.76
C ASP A 335 -18.12 -20.26 4.28
N VAL A 336 -18.71 -19.19 3.72
CA VAL A 336 -20.03 -18.71 4.14
C VAL A 336 -21.12 -19.73 3.81
N VAL A 337 -21.11 -20.30 2.60
CA VAL A 337 -22.07 -21.33 2.18
C VAL A 337 -21.94 -22.58 3.04
N THR A 338 -20.73 -23.04 3.32
CA THR A 338 -20.49 -24.20 4.20
C THR A 338 -21.09 -23.99 5.59
N GLN A 339 -20.98 -22.77 6.14
CA GLN A 339 -21.60 -22.44 7.42
C GLN A 339 -23.14 -22.44 7.35
N ILE A 340 -23.73 -21.97 6.25
CA ILE A 340 -25.18 -22.01 6.04
C ILE A 340 -25.67 -23.45 5.93
N ILE A 341 -25.01 -24.27 5.10
CA ILE A 341 -25.34 -25.69 4.90
C ILE A 341 -25.13 -26.51 6.19
N GLY A 342 -24.18 -26.11 7.04
CA GLY A 342 -24.02 -26.65 8.38
C GLY A 342 -25.24 -26.45 9.29
N LEU A 343 -26.07 -25.44 9.01
CA LEU A 343 -27.35 -25.20 9.68
C LEU A 343 -28.51 -25.95 9.04
N VAL A 344 -28.31 -26.79 8.02
CA VAL A 344 -29.37 -27.55 7.35
C VAL A 344 -29.28 -29.01 7.79
N ARG A 345 -30.42 -29.60 8.18
CA ARG A 345 -30.48 -31.04 8.53
C ARG A 345 -30.13 -31.88 7.32
N GLU A 346 -29.50 -33.04 7.58
CA GLU A 346 -29.01 -33.95 6.54
C GLU A 346 -30.06 -34.27 5.47
N THR A 347 -31.31 -34.49 5.88
CA THR A 347 -32.46 -34.75 5.00
C THR A 347 -32.69 -33.72 3.90
N PHE A 348 -32.33 -32.45 4.15
CA PHE A 348 -32.55 -31.37 3.18
C PHE A 348 -31.28 -30.98 2.43
N ARG A 349 -30.09 -31.26 2.98
CA ARG A 349 -28.81 -30.95 2.31
C ARG A 349 -28.24 -32.11 1.51
N ASP A 350 -28.84 -33.29 1.59
CA ASP A 350 -28.40 -34.45 0.80
C ASP A 350 -28.40 -34.11 -0.70
N GLY A 351 -27.32 -34.45 -1.39
CA GLY A 351 -27.10 -34.10 -2.81
C GLY A 351 -26.66 -32.66 -3.10
N PHE A 352 -26.43 -31.80 -2.09
CA PHE A 352 -25.84 -30.48 -2.33
C PHE A 352 -24.34 -30.59 -2.63
N ASP A 353 -23.93 -30.09 -3.80
CA ASP A 353 -22.54 -29.94 -4.21
C ASP A 353 -22.22 -28.46 -4.46
N PHE A 354 -21.19 -27.94 -3.77
CA PHE A 354 -20.82 -26.54 -3.87
C PHE A 354 -20.34 -26.17 -5.28
N ASP A 355 -19.51 -27.00 -5.91
CA ASP A 355 -18.90 -26.67 -7.20
C ASP A 355 -19.94 -26.72 -8.32
N ALA A 356 -20.88 -27.67 -8.26
CA ALA A 356 -22.04 -27.70 -9.14
C ALA A 356 -22.94 -26.47 -8.93
N TRP A 357 -23.30 -26.15 -7.69
CA TRP A 357 -24.12 -24.97 -7.37
C TRP A 357 -23.43 -23.66 -7.81
N PHE A 358 -22.12 -23.55 -7.64
CA PHE A 358 -21.33 -22.37 -7.96
C PHE A 358 -21.28 -22.05 -9.46
N LEU A 359 -21.38 -23.08 -10.31
CA LEU A 359 -21.37 -22.97 -11.76
C LEU A 359 -22.77 -22.81 -12.37
N LEU A 360 -23.82 -23.15 -11.63
CA LEU A 360 -25.20 -23.06 -12.11
C LEU A 360 -25.76 -21.63 -11.99
N PRO A 361 -26.62 -21.19 -12.92
CA PRO A 361 -27.34 -19.94 -12.77
C PRO A 361 -28.27 -20.03 -11.56
N GLY A 362 -28.12 -19.10 -10.61
CA GLY A 362 -28.99 -19.00 -9.45
C GLY A 362 -30.34 -18.36 -9.79
N PRO A 363 -31.22 -18.17 -8.78
CA PRO A 363 -32.43 -17.38 -8.95
C PRO A 363 -32.07 -15.99 -9.49
N ARG A 364 -32.70 -15.56 -10.59
CA ARG A 364 -32.43 -14.31 -11.35
C ARG A 364 -31.21 -14.34 -12.30
N ASP A 365 -30.82 -15.50 -12.81
CA ASP A 365 -29.76 -15.69 -13.84
C ASP A 365 -28.34 -15.24 -13.41
N ILE A 366 -28.12 -15.03 -12.11
CA ILE A 366 -26.79 -14.69 -11.59
C ILE A 366 -26.01 -15.97 -11.36
N VAL A 367 -24.94 -16.16 -12.15
CA VAL A 367 -23.98 -17.25 -11.93
C VAL A 367 -22.96 -16.80 -10.87
N PRO A 368 -22.84 -17.49 -9.72
CA PRO A 368 -21.88 -17.12 -8.67
C PRO A 368 -20.44 -16.94 -9.18
N ALA A 369 -20.00 -17.80 -10.11
CA ALA A 369 -18.69 -17.67 -10.76
C ALA A 369 -18.50 -16.35 -11.53
N LYS A 370 -19.56 -15.77 -12.11
CA LYS A 370 -19.49 -14.48 -12.81
C LYS A 370 -19.31 -13.31 -11.85
N ALA A 371 -19.84 -13.41 -10.62
CA ALA A 371 -19.69 -12.39 -9.59
C ALA A 371 -18.25 -12.26 -9.08
N LEU A 372 -17.37 -13.23 -9.35
CA LEU A 372 -15.94 -13.14 -9.00
C LEU A 372 -15.21 -12.01 -9.72
N LEU A 373 -15.65 -11.68 -10.95
CA LEU A 373 -15.04 -10.67 -11.81
C LEU A 373 -15.70 -9.28 -11.67
N ALA A 374 -16.77 -9.20 -10.88
CA ALA A 374 -17.44 -7.94 -10.56
C ALA A 374 -16.47 -6.97 -9.87
N ASP A 375 -16.83 -5.68 -9.85
CA ASP A 375 -16.08 -4.72 -9.05
C ASP A 375 -16.19 -5.02 -7.54
N GLU A 376 -15.51 -4.24 -6.70
CA GLU A 376 -15.48 -4.51 -5.27
C GLU A 376 -16.84 -4.27 -4.59
N ASP A 377 -17.57 -3.25 -5.01
CA ASP A 377 -18.86 -2.88 -4.41
C ASP A 377 -19.93 -3.92 -4.75
N GLU A 378 -19.99 -4.33 -6.03
CA GLU A 378 -20.88 -5.40 -6.51
C GLU A 378 -20.58 -6.73 -5.81
N TRP A 379 -19.30 -7.06 -5.62
CA TRP A 379 -18.88 -8.27 -4.91
C TRP A 379 -19.32 -8.24 -3.43
N LEU A 380 -19.12 -7.12 -2.73
CA LEU A 380 -19.51 -6.98 -1.33
C LEU A 380 -21.04 -7.05 -1.18
N GLU A 381 -21.80 -6.45 -2.09
CA GLU A 381 -23.25 -6.57 -2.09
C GLU A 381 -23.69 -8.03 -2.29
N TYR A 382 -23.07 -8.72 -3.25
CA TYR A 382 -23.34 -10.12 -3.55
C TYR A 382 -23.04 -11.03 -2.34
N LEU A 383 -21.84 -10.94 -1.76
CA LEU A 383 -21.47 -11.68 -0.56
C LEU A 383 -22.38 -11.34 0.64
N GLY A 384 -22.79 -10.07 0.74
CA GLY A 384 -23.72 -9.59 1.76
C GLY A 384 -25.07 -10.32 1.77
N LYS A 385 -25.55 -10.81 0.62
CA LYS A 385 -26.79 -11.61 0.53
C LYS A 385 -26.65 -12.92 1.30
N PHE A 386 -25.51 -13.62 1.17
CA PHE A 386 -25.24 -14.87 1.89
C PHE A 386 -25.01 -14.64 3.38
N ILE A 387 -24.32 -13.56 3.75
CA ILE A 387 -24.11 -13.20 5.16
C ILE A 387 -25.46 -12.91 5.85
N ARG A 388 -26.38 -12.21 5.17
CA ARG A 388 -27.75 -11.98 5.67
C ARG A 388 -28.53 -13.29 5.81
N LEU A 389 -28.52 -14.13 4.78
CA LEU A 389 -29.18 -15.44 4.80
C LEU A 389 -28.70 -16.30 5.98
N ARG A 390 -27.39 -16.34 6.21
CA ARG A 390 -26.80 -17.03 7.37
C ARG A 390 -27.37 -16.48 8.69
N GLY A 391 -27.48 -15.17 8.82
CA GLY A 391 -28.07 -14.51 9.99
C GLY A 391 -29.55 -14.86 10.20
N GLU A 392 -30.34 -14.94 9.13
CA GLU A 392 -31.75 -15.34 9.17
C GLU A 392 -31.92 -16.80 9.60
N MET A 393 -31.03 -17.69 9.15
CA MET A 393 -31.02 -19.11 9.53
C MET A 393 -30.69 -19.37 11.01
N TYR A 394 -29.95 -18.45 11.66
CA TYR A 394 -29.66 -18.52 13.10
C TYR A 394 -30.84 -18.12 14.01
N ARG A 395 -31.88 -17.48 13.47
CA ARG A 395 -33.05 -17.06 14.25
C ARG A 395 -33.91 -18.25 14.69
N ARG A 396 -34.70 -18.06 15.75
CA ARG A 396 -35.65 -19.05 16.28
C ARG A 396 -37.06 -18.41 16.41
N PRO A 397 -37.99 -18.72 15.50
CA PRO A 397 -37.80 -19.51 14.28
C PRO A 397 -36.99 -18.76 13.19
N PRO A 398 -36.39 -19.47 12.21
CA PRO A 398 -35.73 -18.85 11.07
C PRO A 398 -36.70 -17.97 10.27
N LEU A 399 -36.20 -16.91 9.62
CA LEU A 399 -36.99 -16.01 8.79
C LEU A 399 -36.36 -15.85 7.41
N VAL A 400 -36.32 -16.94 6.65
CA VAL A 400 -35.73 -16.98 5.32
C VAL A 400 -36.82 -16.86 4.26
N THR A 401 -36.67 -15.90 3.35
CA THR A 401 -37.60 -15.68 2.22
C THR A 401 -36.99 -16.04 0.87
N ASP A 402 -35.68 -15.91 0.71
CA ASP A 402 -34.93 -16.26 -0.49
C ASP A 402 -33.75 -17.18 -0.11
N GLY A 403 -33.75 -18.39 -0.65
CA GLY A 403 -32.71 -19.38 -0.37
C GLY A 403 -31.42 -19.18 -1.17
N LEU A 404 -31.40 -18.26 -2.14
CA LEU A 404 -30.24 -18.03 -3.03
C LEU A 404 -29.74 -19.31 -3.74
N GLY A 405 -30.67 -20.22 -4.04
CA GLY A 405 -30.37 -21.54 -4.61
C GLY A 405 -29.77 -22.56 -3.64
N LEU A 406 -29.64 -22.23 -2.34
CA LEU A 406 -29.25 -23.17 -1.30
C LEU A 406 -30.49 -23.92 -0.74
N PRO A 407 -30.33 -25.16 -0.25
CA PRO A 407 -31.41 -25.98 0.30
C PRO A 407 -31.84 -25.55 1.72
N VAL A 408 -32.18 -24.27 1.89
CA VAL A 408 -32.50 -23.68 3.21
C VAL A 408 -33.99 -23.44 3.42
N LEU A 409 -34.78 -23.30 2.35
CA LEU A 409 -36.20 -22.93 2.43
C LEU A 409 -37.05 -24.03 3.09
N GLU A 410 -36.79 -25.29 2.77
CA GLU A 410 -37.50 -26.42 3.37
C GLU A 410 -37.11 -26.62 4.84
N GLU A 411 -35.84 -26.48 5.17
CA GLU A 411 -35.39 -26.53 6.57
C GLU A 411 -35.99 -25.39 7.40
N ALA A 412 -36.03 -24.17 6.86
CA ALA A 412 -36.62 -23.02 7.54
C ALA A 412 -38.11 -23.24 7.82
N ARG A 413 -38.86 -23.73 6.83
CA ARG A 413 -40.29 -24.08 6.98
C ARG A 413 -40.51 -25.15 8.05
N ALA A 414 -39.75 -26.24 7.99
CA ALA A 414 -39.87 -27.32 8.97
C ALA A 414 -39.54 -26.88 10.40
N ARG A 415 -38.60 -25.93 10.58
CA ARG A 415 -38.31 -25.32 11.90
C ARG A 415 -39.40 -24.38 12.37
N GLN A 416 -40.00 -23.60 11.47
CA GLN A 416 -41.13 -22.72 11.78
C GLN A 416 -42.34 -23.55 12.24
N GLU A 417 -42.68 -24.61 11.50
CA GLU A 417 -43.77 -25.54 11.85
C GLU A 417 -43.52 -26.21 13.22
N ALA A 418 -42.30 -26.71 13.45
CA ALA A 418 -41.93 -27.31 14.74
C ALA A 418 -42.03 -26.31 15.91
N HIS A 419 -41.69 -25.04 15.66
CA HIS A 419 -41.84 -23.96 16.64
C HIS A 419 -43.32 -23.68 16.94
N CYS A 420 -44.17 -23.54 15.92
CA CYS A 420 -45.61 -23.35 16.09
C CYS A 420 -46.24 -24.50 16.89
N LEU A 421 -45.94 -25.76 16.52
CA LEU A 421 -46.43 -26.93 17.25
C LEU A 421 -45.93 -26.98 18.70
N ALA A 422 -44.72 -26.51 18.99
CA ALA A 422 -44.21 -26.44 20.35
C ALA A 422 -44.91 -25.36 21.18
N GLU A 423 -45.19 -24.20 20.60
CA GLU A 423 -45.96 -23.13 21.26
C GLU A 423 -47.41 -23.56 21.53
N GLU A 424 -48.06 -24.24 20.58
CA GLU A 424 -49.39 -24.82 20.77
C GLU A 424 -49.40 -25.87 21.89
N ARG A 425 -48.41 -26.77 21.94
CA ARG A 425 -48.28 -27.74 23.04
C ARG A 425 -48.13 -27.05 24.39
N ARG A 426 -47.27 -26.03 24.49
CA ARG A 426 -47.09 -25.26 25.73
C ARG A 426 -48.38 -24.56 26.16
N ALA A 427 -49.11 -23.96 25.23
CA ALA A 427 -50.39 -23.33 25.51
C ALA A 427 -51.43 -24.35 26.02
N ASN A 428 -51.49 -25.52 25.37
CA ASN A 428 -52.37 -26.62 25.79
C ASN A 428 -52.00 -27.16 27.17
N GLU A 429 -50.70 -27.37 27.46
CA GLU A 429 -50.23 -27.82 28.77
C GLU A 429 -50.59 -26.83 29.90
N VAL A 430 -50.45 -25.52 29.64
CA VAL A 430 -50.86 -24.47 30.59
C VAL A 430 -52.37 -24.52 30.81
N ASN A 431 -53.15 -24.68 29.75
CA ASN A 431 -54.61 -24.76 29.83
C ASN A 431 -55.06 -26.03 30.59
N GLU A 432 -54.51 -27.19 30.27
CA GLU A 432 -54.78 -28.45 30.97
C GLU A 432 -54.41 -28.37 32.45
N LYS A 433 -53.27 -27.75 32.77
CA LYS A 433 -52.86 -27.55 34.17
C LYS A 433 -53.86 -26.64 34.89
N SER A 434 -54.29 -25.55 34.26
CA SER A 434 -55.29 -24.64 34.82
C SER A 434 -56.63 -25.34 35.08
N GLU A 435 -57.09 -26.17 34.14
CA GLU A 435 -58.31 -26.98 34.28
C GLU A 435 -58.19 -28.01 35.41
N ARG A 436 -57.07 -28.75 35.50
CA ARG A 436 -56.83 -29.70 36.60
C ARG A 436 -56.81 -29.02 37.97
N GLU A 437 -56.21 -27.83 38.06
CA GLU A 437 -56.23 -27.04 39.29
C GLU A 437 -57.64 -26.58 39.66
N ALA A 438 -58.46 -26.18 38.67
CA ALA A 438 -59.86 -25.82 38.88
C ALA A 438 -60.70 -27.01 39.35
N GLU A 439 -60.54 -28.18 38.74
CA GLU A 439 -61.21 -29.42 39.16
C GLU A 439 -60.77 -29.85 40.56
N GLY A 440 -59.46 -29.78 40.85
CA GLY A 440 -58.91 -30.08 42.18
C GLY A 440 -59.54 -29.22 43.27
N ARG A 441 -59.74 -27.91 43.02
CA ARG A 441 -60.45 -27.02 43.96
C ARG A 441 -61.88 -27.47 44.21
N VAL A 442 -62.64 -27.84 43.17
CA VAL A 442 -64.02 -28.35 43.31
C VAL A 442 -64.07 -29.65 44.11
N VAL A 443 -63.18 -30.59 43.79
CA VAL A 443 -63.10 -31.89 44.49
C VAL A 443 -62.76 -31.68 45.97
N ASN A 444 -61.82 -30.79 46.27
CA ASN A 444 -61.45 -30.46 47.65
C ASN A 444 -62.62 -29.85 48.42
N LEU A 445 -63.35 -28.91 47.82
CA LEU A 445 -64.55 -28.35 48.43
C LEU A 445 -65.61 -29.44 48.64
N ARG A 446 -65.88 -30.25 47.61
CA ARG A 446 -66.88 -31.32 47.65
C ARG A 446 -66.64 -32.27 48.82
N LYS A 447 -65.40 -32.72 49.03
CA LYS A 447 -65.03 -33.59 50.17
C LYS A 447 -65.40 -32.94 51.51
N SER A 448 -65.11 -31.65 51.69
CA SER A 448 -65.44 -30.92 52.92
C SER A 448 -66.96 -30.78 53.11
N VAL A 449 -67.72 -30.57 52.03
CA VAL A 449 -69.19 -30.48 52.08
C VAL A 449 -69.82 -31.84 52.36
N GLU A 450 -69.36 -32.91 51.71
CA GLU A 450 -69.82 -34.29 51.94
C GLU A 450 -69.63 -34.72 53.39
N GLN A 451 -68.50 -34.39 54.00
CA GLN A 451 -68.25 -34.63 55.43
C GLN A 451 -69.22 -33.88 56.36
N ALA A 452 -69.71 -32.71 55.94
CA ALA A 452 -70.57 -31.87 56.75
C ALA A 452 -72.07 -32.19 56.59
N MET A 453 -72.52 -32.54 55.37
CA MET A 453 -73.95 -32.60 55.01
C MET A 453 -74.39 -33.96 54.44
N GLY A 454 -73.47 -34.91 54.22
CA GLY A 454 -73.78 -36.24 53.70
C GLY A 454 -74.49 -36.21 52.34
N GLN A 455 -75.66 -36.83 52.24
CA GLN A 455 -76.42 -36.99 50.99
C GLN A 455 -76.87 -35.65 50.37
N ASN A 456 -76.94 -34.57 51.15
CA ASN A 456 -77.35 -33.25 50.66
C ASN A 456 -76.20 -32.45 50.02
N ALA A 457 -74.98 -32.96 50.03
CA ALA A 457 -73.79 -32.24 49.57
C ALA A 457 -73.83 -31.85 48.08
N SER A 458 -74.33 -32.73 47.20
CA SER A 458 -74.40 -32.42 45.76
C SER A 458 -75.37 -31.28 45.48
N VAL A 459 -76.53 -31.29 46.14
CA VAL A 459 -77.54 -30.23 46.00
C VAL A 459 -76.99 -28.89 46.49
N TRP A 460 -76.30 -28.89 47.63
CA TRP A 460 -75.70 -27.66 48.16
C TRP A 460 -74.56 -27.12 47.28
N MET A 461 -73.74 -28.00 46.69
CA MET A 461 -72.66 -27.63 45.79
C MET A 461 -73.13 -26.99 44.48
N GLU A 462 -74.32 -27.35 44.01
CA GLU A 462 -74.89 -26.91 42.73
C GLU A 462 -75.92 -25.78 42.88
N ALA A 463 -76.53 -25.64 44.05
CA ALA A 463 -77.48 -24.58 44.32
C ALA A 463 -76.81 -23.19 44.36
N ALA A 464 -77.39 -22.23 43.65
CA ALA A 464 -77.03 -20.83 43.75
C ALA A 464 -77.30 -20.31 45.17
N GLN A 465 -76.35 -19.52 45.70
CA GLN A 465 -76.49 -18.92 47.04
C GLN A 465 -76.37 -17.40 46.95
N ASP A 466 -77.28 -16.69 47.60
CA ASP A 466 -77.26 -15.22 47.65
C ASP A 466 -75.99 -14.68 48.31
N THR A 467 -75.49 -15.39 49.33
CA THR A 467 -74.22 -15.08 50.02
C THR A 467 -72.99 -15.20 49.12
N LEU A 468 -73.11 -15.92 48.00
CA LEU A 468 -72.10 -16.09 46.96
C LEU A 468 -72.44 -15.31 45.68
N GLY A 469 -73.34 -14.34 45.77
CA GLY A 469 -73.74 -13.50 44.63
C GLY A 469 -74.52 -14.25 43.55
N GLY A 470 -75.30 -15.27 43.93
CA GLY A 470 -76.11 -16.08 43.02
C GLY A 470 -75.34 -17.17 42.28
N LEU A 471 -74.06 -17.39 42.60
CA LEU A 471 -73.27 -18.52 42.09
C LEU A 471 -73.35 -19.71 43.03
N SER A 472 -73.14 -20.90 42.47
CA SER A 472 -73.02 -22.11 43.26
C SER A 472 -71.63 -22.23 43.88
N PRO A 473 -71.50 -22.84 45.08
CA PRO A 473 -70.21 -23.12 45.70
C PRO A 473 -69.24 -23.88 44.76
N GLY A 474 -69.76 -24.82 43.96
CA GLY A 474 -68.97 -25.53 42.95
C GLY A 474 -68.45 -24.62 41.83
N ALA A 475 -69.27 -23.69 41.32
CA ALA A 475 -68.83 -22.72 40.32
C ALA A 475 -67.80 -21.74 40.89
N MET A 476 -67.97 -21.31 42.15
CA MET A 476 -67.02 -20.46 42.85
C MET A 476 -65.64 -21.14 42.98
N ALA A 477 -65.61 -22.40 43.42
CA ALA A 477 -64.36 -23.15 43.56
C ALA A 477 -63.59 -23.31 42.23
N ARG A 478 -64.28 -23.41 41.08
CA ARG A 478 -63.60 -23.47 39.76
C ARG A 478 -62.89 -22.17 39.40
N ARG A 479 -63.43 -21.01 39.76
CA ARG A 479 -62.95 -19.71 39.26
C ARG A 479 -61.58 -19.31 39.79
N SER A 480 -61.38 -19.40 41.11
CA SER A 480 -60.14 -18.96 41.74
C SER A 480 -59.94 -19.59 43.11
N GLN A 481 -58.74 -19.48 43.65
CA GLN A 481 -58.46 -19.90 45.02
C GLN A 481 -59.26 -19.07 46.04
N ASP A 482 -59.36 -17.76 45.84
CA ASP A 482 -60.10 -16.86 46.74
C ASP A 482 -61.60 -17.17 46.76
N ASP A 483 -62.17 -17.53 45.61
CA ASP A 483 -63.58 -17.90 45.52
C ASP A 483 -63.84 -19.29 46.15
N LEU A 484 -62.86 -20.20 46.14
CA LEU A 484 -62.92 -21.42 46.94
C LEU A 484 -62.99 -21.11 48.44
N TRP A 485 -62.19 -20.16 48.94
CA TRP A 485 -62.27 -19.75 50.35
C TRP A 485 -63.64 -19.17 50.70
N LYS A 486 -64.22 -18.33 49.84
CA LYS A 486 -65.59 -17.81 50.05
C LYS A 486 -66.63 -18.94 50.11
N ALA A 487 -66.49 -19.95 49.25
CA ALA A 487 -67.37 -21.12 49.26
C ALA A 487 -67.18 -21.97 50.54
N ALA A 488 -65.93 -22.12 51.02
CA ALA A 488 -65.64 -22.78 52.28
C ALA A 488 -66.21 -22.01 53.49
N ASP A 489 -66.10 -20.67 53.50
CA ASP A 489 -66.72 -19.80 54.50
C ASP A 489 -68.24 -19.97 54.53
N ALA A 490 -68.89 -20.09 53.36
CA ALA A 490 -70.32 -20.36 53.29
C ALA A 490 -70.68 -21.72 53.92
N LEU A 491 -69.85 -22.74 53.72
CA LEU A 491 -70.01 -24.03 54.38
C LEU A 491 -69.84 -23.91 55.91
N ASP A 492 -68.86 -23.15 56.37
CA ASP A 492 -68.62 -22.97 57.80
C ASP A 492 -69.73 -22.18 58.49
N ARG A 493 -70.29 -21.16 57.82
CA ARG A 493 -71.51 -20.48 58.29
C ARG A 493 -72.67 -21.47 58.40
N TRP A 494 -72.88 -22.32 57.40
CA TRP A 494 -73.91 -23.35 57.47
C TRP A 494 -73.69 -24.33 58.64
N LYS A 495 -72.44 -24.78 58.87
CA LYS A 495 -72.13 -25.65 60.01
C LYS A 495 -72.44 -24.96 61.34
N GLU A 496 -72.14 -23.67 61.44
CA GLU A 496 -72.43 -22.90 62.65
C GLU A 496 -73.94 -22.72 62.84
N ASP A 497 -74.69 -22.43 61.78
CA ASP A 497 -76.15 -22.35 61.83
C ASP A 497 -76.77 -23.68 62.31
N VAL A 498 -76.30 -24.82 61.80
CA VAL A 498 -76.76 -26.15 62.24
C VAL A 498 -76.36 -26.44 63.70
N ARG A 499 -75.17 -26.04 64.13
CA ARG A 499 -74.74 -26.20 65.53
C ARG A 499 -75.56 -25.33 66.47
N GLU A 500 -75.84 -24.09 66.10
CA GLU A 500 -76.67 -23.18 66.88
C GLU A 500 -78.12 -23.67 66.93
N GLU A 501 -78.66 -24.18 65.82
CA GLU A 501 -79.97 -24.84 65.79
C GLU A 501 -79.99 -26.06 66.71
N GLY A 502 -79.00 -26.94 66.63
CA GLY A 502 -78.89 -28.10 67.53
C GLY A 502 -78.69 -27.71 69.01
N LYS A 503 -77.97 -26.62 69.31
CA LYS A 503 -77.88 -26.08 70.67
C LYS A 503 -79.23 -25.57 71.16
N ARG A 504 -79.98 -24.86 70.31
CA ARG A 504 -81.33 -24.37 70.64
C ARG A 504 -82.28 -25.54 70.89
N GLU A 505 -82.25 -26.57 70.06
CA GLU A 505 -83.01 -27.80 70.25
C GLU A 505 -82.65 -28.50 71.56
N PHE A 506 -81.36 -28.69 71.85
CA PHE A 506 -80.91 -29.31 73.09
C PHE A 506 -81.30 -28.50 74.33
N GLN A 507 -81.19 -27.17 74.27
CA GLN A 507 -81.63 -26.29 75.37
C GLN A 507 -83.14 -26.37 75.57
N CYS A 508 -83.92 -26.38 74.48
CA CYS A 508 -85.37 -26.59 74.52
C CYS A 508 -85.70 -27.94 75.17
N GLU A 509 -85.10 -29.04 74.72
CA GLU A 509 -85.31 -30.37 75.30
C GLU A 509 -84.93 -30.42 76.79
N LYS A 510 -83.80 -29.82 77.17
CA LYS A 510 -83.34 -29.76 78.56
C LYS A 510 -84.29 -28.93 79.43
N ALA A 511 -84.76 -27.80 78.92
CA ALA A 511 -85.72 -26.93 79.59
C ALA A 511 -87.04 -27.67 79.81
N ILE A 512 -87.61 -28.28 78.76
CA ILE A 512 -88.82 -29.11 78.82
C ILE A 512 -88.65 -30.27 79.82
N ARG A 513 -87.50 -30.96 79.79
CA ARG A 513 -87.21 -32.06 80.72
C ARG A 513 -87.18 -31.59 82.17
N SER A 514 -86.56 -30.44 82.43
CA SER A 514 -86.47 -29.83 83.76
C SER A 514 -87.83 -29.36 84.25
N LEU A 515 -88.63 -28.74 83.37
CA LEU A 515 -90.01 -28.34 83.67
C LEU A 515 -90.88 -29.56 84.02
N ARG A 516 -90.78 -30.63 83.23
CA ARG A 516 -91.52 -31.88 83.48
C ARG A 516 -91.13 -32.51 84.81
N ALA A 517 -89.85 -32.52 85.16
CA ALA A 517 -89.38 -33.00 86.47
C ALA A 517 -89.92 -32.15 87.63
N ALA A 518 -89.89 -30.82 87.50
CA ALA A 518 -90.42 -29.90 88.49
C ALA A 518 -91.95 -29.98 88.65
N ALA A 519 -92.69 -30.15 87.55
CA ALA A 519 -94.13 -30.37 87.58
C ALA A 519 -94.45 -31.66 88.35
N ARG A 520 -93.81 -32.78 88.01
CA ARG A 520 -94.01 -34.06 88.71
C ARG A 520 -93.65 -34.00 90.21
N ALA A 521 -92.69 -33.17 90.61
CA ALA A 521 -92.36 -32.96 92.02
C ALA A 521 -93.39 -32.10 92.81
N ASN A 522 -94.21 -31.29 92.14
CA ASN A 522 -95.21 -30.41 92.78
C ASN A 522 -96.62 -31.02 92.82
N PHE A 523 -96.98 -31.89 91.87
CA PHE A 523 -98.26 -32.59 91.88
C PHE A 523 -98.14 -33.96 92.58
N LYS A 524 -99.21 -34.40 93.27
CA LYS A 524 -99.23 -35.71 93.97
C LYS A 524 -99.33 -36.93 93.05
N ARG A 525 -99.77 -36.72 91.80
CA ARG A 525 -99.92 -37.76 90.78
C ARG A 525 -99.33 -37.27 89.46
N ASP A 526 -98.62 -38.15 88.76
CA ASP A 526 -97.94 -37.83 87.49
C ASP A 526 -98.91 -37.44 86.37
N ASP A 527 -100.14 -37.97 86.37
CA ASP A 527 -101.16 -37.64 85.38
C ASP A 527 -101.65 -36.18 85.47
N LEU A 528 -101.72 -35.62 86.68
CA LEU A 528 -102.04 -34.20 86.89
C LEU A 528 -100.89 -33.28 86.50
N ALA A 529 -99.64 -33.71 86.71
CA ALA A 529 -98.45 -32.97 86.24
C ALA A 529 -98.38 -32.92 84.71
N ASP A 530 -98.55 -34.08 84.05
CA ASP A 530 -98.53 -34.16 82.59
C ASP A 530 -99.74 -33.42 81.97
N LEU A 531 -100.89 -33.39 82.64
CA LEU A 531 -102.05 -32.57 82.25
C LEU A 531 -101.75 -31.07 82.31
N TRP A 532 -101.15 -30.59 83.40
CA TRP A 532 -100.74 -29.18 83.54
C TRP A 532 -99.74 -28.76 82.46
N MET A 533 -98.77 -29.63 82.14
CA MET A 533 -97.79 -29.39 81.06
C MET A 533 -98.45 -29.20 79.68
N ARG A 534 -99.55 -29.92 79.43
CA ARG A 534 -100.22 -30.04 78.13
C ARG A 534 -101.44 -29.14 77.96
N GLN A 535 -101.88 -28.47 79.02
CA GLN A 535 -103.03 -27.58 78.97
C GLN A 535 -102.61 -26.12 78.73
N PRO A 536 -103.31 -25.39 77.86
CA PRO A 536 -103.13 -23.93 77.72
C PRO A 536 -103.18 -23.22 79.07
N HIS A 537 -102.20 -22.36 79.33
CA HIS A 537 -102.16 -21.58 80.57
C HIS A 537 -102.30 -20.09 80.27
N ARG A 538 -103.33 -19.45 80.83
CA ARG A 538 -103.70 -18.04 80.51
C ARG A 538 -102.57 -17.04 80.74
N LYS A 539 -101.73 -17.24 81.77
CA LYS A 539 -100.55 -16.39 82.04
C LYS A 539 -99.40 -16.55 81.05
N LEU A 540 -99.43 -17.59 80.22
CA LEU A 540 -98.48 -17.82 79.12
C LEU A 540 -99.10 -17.46 77.75
N GLY A 541 -100.20 -16.68 77.73
CA GLY A 541 -100.89 -16.31 76.49
C GLY A 541 -101.66 -17.47 75.84
N ASP A 542 -102.23 -18.37 76.65
CA ASP A 542 -102.94 -19.59 76.21
C ASP A 542 -102.06 -20.59 75.44
N VAL A 543 -100.73 -20.50 75.60
CA VAL A 543 -99.78 -21.51 75.14
C VAL A 543 -99.61 -22.60 76.21
N ARG A 544 -99.39 -23.85 75.77
CA ARG A 544 -99.09 -24.97 76.68
C ARG A 544 -97.72 -24.74 77.34
N PRO A 545 -97.55 -24.98 78.65
CA PRO A 545 -96.25 -24.85 79.30
C PRO A 545 -95.13 -25.64 78.61
N GLU A 546 -95.43 -26.80 78.04
CA GLU A 546 -94.45 -27.60 77.29
C GLU A 546 -94.01 -26.98 75.94
N ASP A 547 -94.87 -26.18 75.28
CA ASP A 547 -94.51 -25.49 74.03
C ASP A 547 -93.85 -24.13 74.29
N HIS A 548 -94.17 -23.50 75.43
CA HIS A 548 -93.60 -22.20 75.80
C HIS A 548 -92.16 -22.34 76.32
N CYS A 549 -91.83 -23.47 76.94
CA CYS A 549 -90.56 -23.71 77.62
C CYS A 549 -89.44 -24.10 76.64
N ILE A 550 -88.89 -23.12 75.94
CA ILE A 550 -87.86 -23.33 74.90
C ILE A 550 -86.43 -23.02 75.37
N ASP A 551 -86.27 -22.41 76.54
CA ASP A 551 -84.98 -22.05 77.13
C ASP A 551 -85.06 -21.90 78.67
N ASP A 552 -83.94 -21.55 79.31
CA ASP A 552 -83.87 -21.37 80.77
C ASP A 552 -84.73 -20.20 81.29
N GLN A 553 -84.99 -19.18 80.46
CA GLN A 553 -85.79 -18.01 80.87
C GLN A 553 -87.28 -18.36 80.89
N THR A 554 -87.76 -18.97 79.81
CA THR A 554 -89.14 -19.46 79.67
C THR A 554 -89.42 -20.63 80.62
N LEU A 555 -88.42 -21.46 80.93
CA LEU A 555 -88.49 -22.45 82.01
C LEU A 555 -88.81 -21.79 83.36
N ARG A 556 -88.07 -20.74 83.75
CA ARG A 556 -88.33 -20.03 85.03
C ARG A 556 -89.75 -19.46 85.07
N ALA A 557 -90.19 -18.84 83.98
CA ALA A 557 -91.56 -18.33 83.87
C ALA A 557 -92.60 -19.45 84.06
N CYS A 558 -92.36 -20.65 83.50
CA CYS A 558 -93.24 -21.80 83.72
C CYS A 558 -93.17 -22.33 85.17
N LEU A 559 -91.99 -22.35 85.80
CA LEU A 559 -91.81 -22.81 87.18
C LEU A 559 -92.55 -21.93 88.20
N GLU A 560 -92.61 -20.61 88.00
CA GLU A 560 -93.35 -19.68 88.87
C GLU A 560 -94.87 -19.92 88.87
N LEU A 561 -95.37 -20.61 87.84
CA LEU A 561 -96.79 -20.95 87.69
C LEU A 561 -97.16 -22.28 88.36
N LEU A 562 -96.17 -23.02 88.88
CA LEU A 562 -96.43 -24.24 89.64
C LEU A 562 -97.05 -23.89 91.01
N PRO A 563 -98.09 -24.60 91.44
CA PRO A 563 -98.68 -24.41 92.76
C PRO A 563 -97.64 -24.81 93.82
N GLY A 564 -97.05 -23.82 94.51
CA GLY A 564 -95.99 -24.03 95.48
C GLY A 564 -96.32 -25.15 96.50
N LYS A 565 -95.31 -25.96 96.83
CA LYS A 565 -95.41 -27.13 97.72
C LYS A 565 -96.33 -26.86 98.92
N PRO A 566 -97.37 -27.67 99.19
CA PRO A 566 -98.09 -27.56 100.45
C PRO A 566 -97.10 -27.86 101.58
N ARG A 567 -96.79 -26.85 102.40
CA ARG A 567 -96.03 -27.06 103.65
C ARG A 567 -96.82 -28.07 104.49
N ARG A 568 -96.12 -29.11 104.95
CA ARG A 568 -96.67 -30.11 105.87
C ARG A 568 -97.20 -29.45 107.13
#